data_AF-A0A8X7UXX5-F1
#
_entry.id   AF-A0A8X7UXX5-F1
#
_cell.length_a   1.000
_cell.length_b   1.000
_cell.length_c   1.000
_cell.angle_alpha   90.00
_cell.angle_beta   90.00
_cell.angle_gamma   90.00
#
_symmetry.space_group_name_H-M   'P 1'
#
loop_
_entity.id
_entity.type
_entity.pdbx_description
1 polymer ?
#
loop_
_entity_poly.entity_id
_entity_poly.type
_entity_poly.pdbx_seq_one_letter_code
_entity_poly.pdbx_strand_id
1 'polypeptide(L)'
;MAADPNPKKFPVLSYVLARLPSFTPAKSAPAFDVEQPPPSSIEIEMPHLAEPGVLASMTKAITDVAETRSVLRTLGPRPDHEAVDRARAKLNEIEGMLSERREMDQEKAWCESILKLDEVHGSYEKLLSEAEERLVRIYEFAEKKAKVEEGEGSVEEVEVNEEVVGILQEALANPVERVDLSGRKLSLLPEAFGRIQGLLVLNLSNNQLQAIPDSIAGLHGLAELDVSGNLLETLPDSVGLLSNLKILNVSTNKLTSLPDSICRCGSLVVLDVSFNRLTYLPTNIGFELVNLEKLMIQYNKIRSLPSSIGEMRSLTYLDAHFNELHGLPDSFVLLTNLEYLNLSSNFSDLKDLPSSFGDLISLQKLDLSNNQIHALPDTFGTLESLVELNVDQNPLVVPPKEVVNEGVVAVKMYMGKRRITMLEEEERRRVEEEMEQANAGWLTRTTSKLKSYVSDVSEYLNPSSPRDPYLEREL
;
A
#
# COMPACT_ATOMS: atom_id res chain seq x y z
N MET A 1 22.52 -15.07 -24.50
CA MET A 1 22.54 -15.82 -23.23
C MET A 1 21.58 -15.13 -22.27
N ALA A 2 20.29 -15.47 -22.31
CA ALA A 2 19.41 -15.18 -21.18
C ALA A 2 19.64 -16.31 -20.17
N ALA A 3 19.93 -15.97 -18.92
CA ALA A 3 20.41 -16.89 -17.91
C ALA A 3 19.44 -18.05 -17.71
N ASP A 4 19.89 -19.28 -18.00
CA ASP A 4 19.25 -20.44 -17.41
C ASP A 4 19.37 -20.33 -15.89
N PRO A 5 18.36 -20.75 -15.12
CA PRO A 5 18.41 -20.71 -13.67
C PRO A 5 19.71 -21.35 -13.22
N ASN A 6 20.51 -20.60 -12.45
CA ASN A 6 21.79 -21.08 -11.99
C ASN A 6 21.54 -22.38 -11.21
N PRO A 7 22.07 -23.54 -11.67
CA PRO A 7 21.78 -24.83 -11.05
C PRO A 7 22.28 -24.91 -9.60
N LYS A 8 23.17 -24.01 -9.17
CA LYS A 8 23.59 -23.87 -7.77
C LYS A 8 22.61 -23.04 -6.93
N LYS A 9 21.81 -22.18 -7.55
CA LYS A 9 20.88 -21.26 -6.87
C LYS A 9 19.44 -21.78 -6.88
N PHE A 10 19.03 -22.45 -7.96
CA PHE A 10 17.69 -23.00 -8.16
C PHE A 10 17.77 -24.47 -8.62
N PRO A 11 18.26 -25.38 -7.76
CA PRO A 11 18.56 -26.76 -8.13
C PRO A 11 17.35 -27.55 -8.64
N VAL A 12 16.18 -27.43 -8.01
CA VAL A 12 14.98 -28.21 -8.34
C VAL A 12 14.35 -27.69 -9.63
N LEU A 13 14.24 -26.38 -9.80
CA LEU A 13 13.72 -25.74 -11.01
C LEU A 13 14.60 -26.06 -12.22
N SER A 14 15.92 -26.00 -12.08
CA SER A 14 16.86 -26.37 -13.15
C SER A 14 16.70 -27.86 -13.54
N TYR A 15 16.46 -28.73 -12.57
CA TYR A 15 16.21 -30.16 -12.84
C TYR A 15 14.91 -30.40 -13.61
N VAL A 16 13.80 -29.79 -13.18
CA VAL A 16 12.48 -29.96 -13.83
C VAL A 16 12.51 -29.39 -15.26
N LEU A 17 13.10 -28.20 -15.45
CA LEU A 17 13.20 -27.57 -16.77
C LEU A 17 14.05 -28.39 -17.76
N ALA A 18 15.07 -29.11 -17.29
CA ALA A 18 15.91 -29.95 -18.13
C ALA A 18 15.19 -31.20 -18.68
N ARG A 19 14.07 -31.61 -18.07
CA ARG A 19 13.31 -32.82 -18.43
C ARG A 19 12.06 -32.57 -19.26
N LEU A 20 11.76 -31.31 -19.60
CA LEU A 20 10.63 -30.96 -20.45
C LEU A 20 10.89 -31.34 -21.92
N PRO A 21 9.99 -32.11 -22.57
CA PRO A 21 10.17 -32.52 -23.98
C PRO A 21 10.05 -31.39 -25.01
N SER A 22 9.66 -30.16 -24.64
CA SER A 22 9.22 -29.13 -25.61
C SER A 22 10.22 -28.01 -25.91
N PHE A 23 11.46 -28.03 -25.42
CA PHE A 23 12.38 -26.89 -25.60
C PHE A 23 13.85 -27.23 -25.87
N THR A 24 14.11 -28.22 -26.74
CA THR A 24 15.40 -28.27 -27.46
C THR A 24 15.14 -28.24 -28.97
N PRO A 25 15.88 -27.40 -29.71
CA PRO A 25 16.71 -28.04 -30.72
C PRO A 25 18.10 -27.42 -30.95
N ALA A 26 19.02 -28.33 -31.30
CA ALA A 26 20.15 -28.22 -32.23
C ALA A 26 21.39 -27.34 -31.88
N LYS A 27 22.49 -28.07 -31.67
CA LYS A 27 23.92 -27.75 -31.85
C LYS A 27 24.25 -26.47 -32.67
N SER A 28 24.90 -25.51 -32.01
CA SER A 28 26.17 -24.89 -32.47
C SER A 28 26.80 -24.06 -31.34
N ALA A 29 28.06 -24.33 -31.01
CA ALA A 29 28.87 -23.69 -29.96
C ALA A 29 29.57 -22.42 -30.52
N PRO A 30 30.27 -21.54 -29.73
CA PRO A 30 31.21 -21.91 -28.66
C PRO A 30 31.15 -21.15 -27.32
N ALA A 31 31.57 -21.89 -26.29
CA ALA A 31 32.32 -21.47 -25.09
C ALA A 31 31.63 -20.61 -24.01
N PHE A 32 30.78 -21.24 -23.21
CA PHE A 32 31.00 -21.37 -21.76
C PHE A 32 30.43 -22.72 -21.31
N ASP A 33 31.12 -23.41 -20.42
CA ASP A 33 30.98 -24.84 -20.07
C ASP A 33 29.52 -25.33 -19.88
N VAL A 34 28.99 -26.09 -20.85
CA VAL A 34 27.69 -26.79 -20.79
C VAL A 34 27.93 -28.31 -20.65
N GLU A 35 28.94 -28.70 -19.88
CA GLU A 35 29.14 -30.09 -19.45
C GLU A 35 28.98 -30.21 -17.93
N GLN A 36 27.78 -29.93 -17.42
CA GLN A 36 27.36 -30.58 -16.18
C GLN A 36 26.10 -31.39 -16.45
N PRO A 37 26.13 -32.74 -16.23
CA PRO A 37 24.91 -33.54 -16.18
C PRO A 37 23.99 -32.99 -15.07
N PRO A 38 22.70 -33.41 -14.98
CA PRO A 38 21.90 -33.13 -13.80
C PRO A 38 22.76 -33.43 -12.55
N PRO A 39 22.77 -32.55 -11.53
CA PRO A 39 23.61 -32.79 -10.37
C PRO A 39 23.22 -34.15 -9.80
N SER A 40 24.10 -35.14 -9.96
CA SER A 40 23.89 -36.48 -9.42
C SER A 40 23.63 -36.41 -7.90
N SER A 41 24.11 -35.35 -7.26
CA SER A 41 23.84 -34.98 -5.87
C SER A 41 22.37 -34.72 -5.56
N ILE A 42 21.60 -34.08 -6.45
CA ILE A 42 20.17 -33.75 -6.18
C ILE A 42 19.32 -35.01 -6.23
N GLU A 43 19.59 -35.94 -7.15
CA GLU A 43 18.87 -37.23 -7.18
C GLU A 43 19.19 -38.10 -5.96
N ILE A 44 20.36 -37.91 -5.35
CA ILE A 44 20.75 -38.56 -4.09
C ILE A 44 20.08 -37.90 -2.88
N GLU A 45 19.97 -36.57 -2.86
CA GLU A 45 19.29 -35.80 -1.80
C GLU A 45 17.76 -35.87 -1.89
N MET A 46 17.21 -36.03 -3.10
CA MET A 46 15.78 -35.99 -3.40
C MET A 46 15.37 -37.19 -4.29
N PRO A 47 15.31 -38.42 -3.75
CA PRO A 47 15.17 -39.66 -4.53
C PRO A 47 13.86 -39.78 -5.32
N HIS A 48 12.75 -39.25 -4.79
CA HIS A 48 11.43 -39.30 -5.44
C HIS A 48 11.24 -38.27 -6.57
N LEU A 49 12.25 -37.45 -6.87
CA LEU A 49 12.14 -36.37 -7.87
C LEU A 49 12.05 -36.93 -9.30
N ALA A 50 12.46 -38.19 -9.49
CA ALA A 50 12.39 -38.90 -10.76
C ALA A 50 11.03 -39.58 -11.03
N GLU A 51 10.08 -39.56 -10.08
CA GLU A 51 8.78 -40.21 -10.26
C GLU A 51 7.91 -39.48 -11.30
N PRO A 52 7.30 -40.21 -12.26
CA PRO A 52 6.52 -39.59 -13.34
C PRO A 52 5.36 -38.70 -12.87
N GLY A 53 4.69 -39.08 -11.77
CA GLY A 53 3.56 -38.32 -11.23
C GLY A 53 3.95 -37.01 -10.55
N VAL A 54 5.10 -37.01 -9.85
CA VAL A 54 5.69 -35.83 -9.22
C VAL A 54 6.19 -34.87 -10.30
N LEU A 55 6.91 -35.39 -11.31
CA LEU A 55 7.36 -34.63 -12.47
C LEU A 55 6.22 -33.98 -13.25
N ALA A 56 5.10 -34.67 -13.47
CA ALA A 56 3.93 -34.11 -14.15
C ALA A 56 3.29 -32.94 -13.37
N SER A 57 3.19 -33.08 -12.05
CA SER A 57 2.65 -32.03 -11.16
C SER A 57 3.57 -30.81 -11.11
N MET A 58 4.88 -31.04 -11.00
CA MET A 58 5.92 -30.00 -11.06
C MET A 58 5.95 -29.29 -12.42
N THR A 59 5.76 -30.03 -13.51
CA THR A 59 5.72 -29.48 -14.88
C THR A 59 4.54 -28.50 -15.06
N LYS A 60 3.38 -28.78 -14.47
CA LYS A 60 2.22 -27.88 -14.52
C LYS A 60 2.47 -26.56 -13.76
N ALA A 61 3.31 -26.60 -12.72
CA ALA A 61 3.58 -25.45 -11.85
C ALA A 61 4.57 -24.41 -12.42
N ILE A 62 5.17 -24.66 -13.59
CA ILE A 62 6.25 -23.84 -14.16
C ILE A 62 5.90 -23.18 -15.51
N THR A 63 4.61 -23.06 -15.84
CA THR A 63 4.14 -22.41 -17.07
C THR A 63 4.57 -20.94 -17.15
N ASP A 64 4.45 -20.21 -16.04
CA ASP A 64 4.68 -18.76 -16.00
C ASP A 64 6.18 -18.40 -16.15
N VAL A 65 7.06 -19.28 -15.64
CA VAL A 65 8.51 -19.17 -15.78
C VAL A 65 8.92 -19.34 -17.24
N ALA A 66 8.28 -20.28 -17.96
CA ALA A 66 8.58 -20.54 -19.37
C ALA A 66 8.17 -19.38 -20.29
N GLU A 67 7.02 -18.75 -20.01
CA GLU A 67 6.55 -17.57 -20.77
C GLU A 67 7.46 -16.37 -20.56
N THR A 68 7.82 -16.08 -19.31
CA THR A 68 8.69 -14.93 -18.98
C THR A 68 10.12 -15.13 -19.48
N ARG A 69 10.61 -16.38 -19.53
CA ARG A 69 11.88 -16.75 -20.18
C ARG A 69 11.90 -16.39 -21.66
N SER A 70 10.80 -16.60 -22.38
CA SER A 70 10.70 -16.27 -23.81
C SER A 70 10.82 -14.76 -24.05
N VAL A 71 10.22 -13.96 -23.16
CA VAL A 71 10.31 -12.49 -23.21
C VAL A 71 11.72 -12.00 -22.86
N LEU A 72 12.39 -12.57 -21.86
CA LEU A 72 13.76 -12.16 -21.52
C LEU A 72 14.79 -12.49 -22.59
N ARG A 73 14.57 -13.55 -23.37
CA ARG A 73 15.40 -13.87 -24.53
C ARG A 73 15.40 -12.78 -25.58
N THR A 74 14.31 -12.02 -25.71
CA THR A 74 14.23 -10.89 -26.66
C THR A 74 14.87 -9.62 -26.08
N LEU A 75 14.92 -9.48 -24.76
CA LEU A 75 15.44 -8.29 -24.07
C LEU A 75 16.98 -8.28 -23.87
N GLY A 76 17.63 -9.46 -23.83
CA GLY A 76 19.09 -9.57 -23.75
C GLY A 76 19.66 -9.75 -22.33
N PRO A 77 21.01 -9.72 -22.17
CA PRO A 77 21.66 -10.00 -20.89
C PRO A 77 21.40 -8.92 -19.84
N ARG A 78 21.48 -9.30 -18.56
CA ARG A 78 21.34 -8.35 -17.44
C ARG A 78 22.49 -7.34 -17.46
N PRO A 79 22.23 -6.03 -17.31
CA PRO A 79 23.26 -5.02 -17.13
C PRO A 79 24.15 -5.34 -15.92
N ASP A 80 25.43 -4.96 -15.98
CA ASP A 80 26.33 -5.09 -14.83
C ASP A 80 26.01 -4.05 -13.74
N HIS A 81 26.36 -4.35 -12.49
CA HIS A 81 26.08 -3.47 -11.34
C HIS A 81 26.72 -2.10 -11.52
N GLU A 82 27.91 -2.03 -12.12
CA GLU A 82 28.57 -0.75 -12.36
C GLU A 82 27.83 0.12 -13.40
N ALA A 83 27.23 -0.47 -14.44
CA ALA A 83 26.43 0.24 -15.44
C ALA A 83 25.13 0.75 -14.84
N VAL A 84 24.51 -0.04 -13.95
CA VAL A 84 23.33 0.38 -13.19
C VAL A 84 23.66 1.56 -12.27
N ASP A 85 24.78 1.50 -11.54
CA ASP A 85 25.22 2.59 -10.67
C ASP A 85 25.58 3.84 -11.47
N ARG A 86 26.29 3.68 -12.60
CA ARG A 86 26.62 4.78 -13.52
C ARG A 86 25.35 5.42 -14.10
N ALA A 87 24.38 4.62 -14.51
CA ALA A 87 23.10 5.11 -15.03
C ALA A 87 22.32 5.88 -13.94
N ARG A 88 22.30 5.37 -12.70
CA ARG A 88 21.63 6.04 -11.57
C ARG A 88 22.30 7.35 -11.20
N ALA A 89 23.63 7.38 -11.10
CA ALA A 89 24.39 8.58 -10.81
C ALA A 89 24.18 9.65 -11.90
N LYS A 90 24.19 9.24 -13.16
CA LYS A 90 24.00 10.13 -14.30
C LYS A 90 22.56 10.66 -14.41
N LEU A 91 21.55 9.84 -14.07
CA LEU A 91 20.16 10.30 -13.99
C LEU A 91 20.00 11.42 -12.95
N ASN A 92 20.60 11.25 -11.77
CA ASN A 92 20.57 12.25 -10.70
C ASN A 92 21.29 13.56 -11.10
N GLU A 93 22.38 13.46 -11.86
CA GLU A 93 23.10 14.62 -12.39
C GLU A 93 22.25 15.37 -13.44
N ILE A 94 21.59 14.64 -14.34
CA ILE A 94 20.68 15.20 -15.35
C ILE A 94 19.47 15.88 -14.70
N GLU A 95 18.91 15.31 -13.62
CA GLU A 95 17.79 15.90 -12.88
C GLU A 95 18.19 17.18 -12.11
N GLY A 96 19.46 17.33 -11.76
CA GLY A 96 20.00 18.53 -11.10
C GLY A 96 20.29 19.71 -12.04
N MET A 97 20.39 19.49 -13.35
CA MET A 97 20.72 20.53 -14.33
C MET A 97 19.46 21.16 -14.94
N LEU A 98 19.06 22.33 -14.42
CA LEU A 98 18.04 23.18 -15.05
C LEU A 98 18.61 23.83 -16.31
N SER A 99 18.23 23.27 -17.46
CA SER A 99 18.43 23.76 -18.84
C SER A 99 19.65 23.20 -19.59
N GLU A 100 19.41 22.16 -20.39
CA GLU A 100 19.84 22.05 -21.80
C GLU A 100 19.12 20.87 -22.49
N ARG A 101 18.87 21.01 -23.80
CA ARG A 101 17.74 20.41 -24.54
C ARG A 101 18.18 19.24 -25.44
N ARG A 102 17.33 18.20 -25.58
CA ARG A 102 17.37 17.08 -26.55
C ARG A 102 18.49 16.03 -26.46
N GLU A 103 19.75 16.40 -26.27
CA GLU A 103 20.82 15.39 -26.09
C GLU A 103 20.69 14.69 -24.73
N MET A 104 20.35 15.44 -23.69
CA MET A 104 20.01 14.90 -22.37
C MET A 104 18.78 13.99 -22.39
N ASP A 105 17.81 14.21 -23.30
CA ASP A 105 16.61 13.37 -23.39
C ASP A 105 16.95 11.97 -23.91
N GLN A 106 17.90 11.87 -24.85
CA GLN A 106 18.38 10.57 -25.36
C GLN A 106 19.23 9.84 -24.32
N GLU A 107 20.11 10.56 -23.63
CA GLU A 107 20.92 9.98 -22.54
C GLU A 107 20.05 9.54 -21.35
N LYS A 108 19.04 10.35 -21.00
CA LYS A 108 18.04 10.00 -19.98
C LYS A 108 17.25 8.76 -20.37
N ALA A 109 16.73 8.70 -21.60
CA ALA A 109 16.02 7.53 -22.10
C ALA A 109 16.88 6.27 -22.11
N TRP A 110 18.18 6.41 -22.40
CA TRP A 110 19.13 5.29 -22.33
C TRP A 110 19.37 4.82 -20.89
N CYS A 111 19.59 5.74 -19.94
CA CYS A 111 19.75 5.41 -18.52
C CYS A 111 18.48 4.75 -17.94
N GLU A 112 17.30 5.30 -18.26
CA GLU A 112 16.01 4.72 -17.88
C GLU A 112 15.82 3.31 -18.46
N SER A 113 16.27 3.08 -19.69
CA SER A 113 16.20 1.75 -20.33
C SER A 113 17.07 0.72 -19.62
N ILE A 114 18.26 1.12 -19.13
CA ILE A 114 19.15 0.25 -18.34
C ILE A 114 18.51 -0.11 -17.00
N LEU A 115 17.95 0.88 -16.30
CA LEU A 115 17.29 0.66 -15.02
C LEU A 115 16.05 -0.23 -15.16
N LYS A 116 15.21 0.02 -16.17
CA LYS A 116 14.06 -0.84 -16.50
C LYS A 116 14.48 -2.26 -16.85
N LEU A 117 15.58 -2.42 -17.59
CA LEU A 117 16.10 -3.75 -17.92
C LEU A 117 16.56 -4.49 -16.65
N ASP A 118 17.30 -3.84 -15.74
CA ASP A 118 17.69 -4.45 -14.45
C ASP A 118 16.48 -4.80 -13.56
N GLU A 119 15.47 -3.93 -13.53
CA GLU A 119 14.21 -4.17 -12.81
C GLU A 119 13.45 -5.40 -13.36
N VAL A 120 13.38 -5.53 -14.69
CA VAL A 120 12.77 -6.70 -15.35
C VAL A 120 13.57 -7.98 -15.05
N HIS A 121 14.90 -7.92 -15.01
CA HIS A 121 15.72 -9.07 -14.58
C HIS A 121 15.53 -9.39 -13.09
N GLY A 122 15.39 -8.38 -12.23
CA GLY A 122 15.14 -8.55 -10.79
C GLY A 122 13.77 -9.16 -10.49
N SER A 123 12.72 -8.73 -11.18
CA SER A 123 11.38 -9.32 -11.07
C SER A 123 11.36 -10.78 -11.55
N TYR A 124 12.10 -11.11 -12.61
CA TYR A 124 12.25 -12.50 -13.04
C TYR A 124 13.03 -13.36 -12.03
N GLU A 125 14.08 -12.82 -11.42
CA GLU A 125 14.81 -13.53 -10.36
C GLU A 125 13.92 -13.85 -9.15
N LYS A 126 12.99 -12.94 -8.81
CA LYS A 126 11.96 -13.17 -7.81
C LYS A 126 10.99 -14.30 -8.24
N LEU A 127 10.53 -14.28 -9.49
CA LEU A 127 9.69 -15.34 -10.04
C LEU A 127 10.38 -16.71 -10.02
N LEU A 128 11.68 -16.77 -10.29
CA LEU A 128 12.46 -18.01 -10.18
C LEU A 128 12.52 -18.51 -8.73
N SER A 129 12.71 -17.62 -7.76
CA SER A 129 12.68 -17.96 -6.33
C SER A 129 11.32 -18.51 -5.91
N GLU A 130 10.25 -17.83 -6.28
CA GLU A 130 8.87 -18.27 -5.98
C GLU A 130 8.53 -19.59 -6.67
N ALA A 131 9.04 -19.82 -7.89
CA ALA A 131 8.88 -21.09 -8.60
C ALA A 131 9.66 -22.23 -7.91
N GLU A 132 10.91 -22.00 -7.49
CA GLU A 132 11.71 -22.97 -6.74
C GLU A 132 11.01 -23.35 -5.42
N GLU A 133 10.54 -22.36 -4.65
CA GLU A 133 9.81 -22.59 -3.40
C GLU A 133 8.50 -23.37 -3.62
N ARG A 134 7.79 -23.11 -4.72
CA ARG A 134 6.60 -23.91 -5.10
C ARG A 134 6.98 -25.35 -5.41
N LEU A 135 8.04 -25.57 -6.18
CA LEU A 135 8.52 -26.91 -6.54
C LEU A 135 8.97 -27.71 -5.31
N VAL A 136 9.74 -27.08 -4.40
CA VAL A 136 10.16 -27.70 -3.14
C VAL A 136 8.94 -28.12 -2.31
N ARG A 137 7.92 -27.27 -2.19
CA ARG A 137 6.67 -27.63 -1.48
C ARG A 137 5.93 -28.81 -2.11
N ILE A 138 5.85 -28.86 -3.45
CA ILE A 138 5.24 -29.99 -4.17
C ILE A 138 6.02 -31.28 -3.91
N TYR A 139 7.35 -31.19 -3.89
CA TYR A 139 8.22 -32.33 -3.57
C TYR A 139 8.04 -32.81 -2.14
N GLU A 140 8.12 -31.92 -1.14
CA GLU A 140 7.93 -32.26 0.27
C GLU A 140 6.55 -32.90 0.52
N PHE A 141 5.53 -32.44 -0.19
CA PHE A 141 4.20 -33.05 -0.16
C PHE A 141 4.20 -34.47 -0.74
N ALA A 142 4.87 -34.67 -1.89
CA ALA A 142 4.99 -35.99 -2.51
C ALA A 142 5.84 -36.96 -1.67
N GLU A 143 6.93 -36.50 -1.07
CA GLU A 143 7.80 -37.29 -0.19
C GLU A 143 7.07 -37.69 1.09
N LYS A 144 6.30 -36.77 1.69
CA LYS A 144 5.41 -37.08 2.82
C LYS A 144 4.38 -38.14 2.43
N LYS A 145 3.81 -38.06 1.22
CA LYS A 145 2.88 -39.07 0.70
C LYS A 145 3.55 -40.45 0.49
N ALA A 146 4.77 -40.49 -0.03
CA ALA A 146 5.52 -41.73 -0.25
C ALA A 146 5.86 -42.43 1.08
N LYS A 147 6.28 -41.67 2.10
CA LYS A 147 6.55 -42.20 3.46
C LYS A 147 5.30 -42.73 4.17
N VAL A 148 4.12 -42.21 3.81
CA VAL A 148 2.82 -42.71 4.29
C VAL A 148 2.46 -44.06 3.65
N GLU A 149 2.81 -44.29 2.38
CA GLU A 149 2.58 -45.57 1.69
C GLU A 149 3.55 -46.69 2.16
N GLU A 150 4.73 -46.34 2.69
CA GLU A 150 5.72 -47.29 3.24
C GLU A 150 5.59 -47.58 4.76
N GLY A 151 4.58 -47.03 5.43
CA GLY A 151 4.17 -47.48 6.77
C GLY A 151 5.00 -46.97 7.97
N GLU A 152 5.90 -46.00 7.79
CA GLU A 152 6.65 -45.38 8.88
C GLU A 152 6.20 -43.92 9.12
N GLY A 153 5.11 -43.76 9.87
CA GLY A 153 4.69 -42.45 10.37
C GLY A 153 3.32 -42.47 11.05
N SER A 154 3.28 -42.08 12.32
CA SER A 154 2.02 -41.80 13.03
C SER A 154 1.40 -40.50 12.52
N VAL A 155 0.43 -40.68 11.63
CA VAL A 155 -0.69 -39.83 11.21
C VAL A 155 -0.93 -38.53 12.03
N GLU A 156 -0.59 -37.38 11.44
CA GLU A 156 -1.60 -36.32 11.24
C GLU A 156 -2.05 -36.47 9.78
N GLU A 157 -3.15 -37.20 9.60
CA GLU A 157 -3.80 -37.38 8.31
C GLU A 157 -4.11 -35.99 7.77
N VAL A 158 -3.61 -35.67 6.56
CA VAL A 158 -4.33 -34.70 5.72
C VAL A 158 -5.57 -35.46 5.24
N GLU A 159 -6.50 -35.69 6.16
CA GLU A 159 -7.83 -36.19 5.87
C GLU A 159 -8.39 -35.22 4.82
N VAL A 160 -8.53 -35.72 3.59
CA VAL A 160 -9.41 -35.08 2.62
C VAL A 160 -10.79 -35.17 3.25
N ASN A 161 -11.18 -34.11 3.95
CA ASN A 161 -12.36 -34.11 4.80
C ASN A 161 -13.56 -34.62 3.98
N GLU A 162 -14.15 -35.74 4.41
CA GLU A 162 -15.20 -36.44 3.67
C GLU A 162 -16.39 -35.51 3.37
N GLU A 163 -16.65 -34.53 4.24
CA GLU A 163 -17.69 -33.51 4.03
C GLU A 163 -17.36 -32.58 2.85
N VAL A 164 -16.09 -32.19 2.69
CA VAL A 164 -15.62 -31.36 1.58
C VAL A 164 -15.81 -32.11 0.25
N VAL A 165 -15.55 -33.41 0.24
CA VAL A 165 -15.83 -34.29 -0.92
C VAL A 165 -17.32 -34.44 -1.16
N GLY A 166 -18.11 -34.60 -0.09
CA GLY A 166 -19.57 -34.69 -0.15
C GLY A 166 -20.21 -33.43 -0.77
N ILE A 167 -19.78 -32.24 -0.35
CA ILE A 167 -20.24 -30.96 -0.91
C ILE A 167 -19.85 -30.85 -2.39
N LEU A 168 -18.65 -31.27 -2.77
CA LEU A 168 -18.24 -31.28 -4.18
C LEU A 168 -19.09 -32.23 -5.02
N GLN A 169 -19.48 -33.38 -4.48
CA GLN A 169 -20.40 -34.32 -5.14
C GLN A 169 -21.83 -33.78 -5.22
N GLU A 170 -22.32 -33.13 -4.17
CA GLU A 170 -23.64 -32.49 -4.15
C GLU A 170 -23.71 -31.33 -5.13
N ALA A 171 -22.67 -30.50 -5.18
CA ALA A 171 -22.55 -29.38 -6.13
C ALA A 171 -22.53 -29.82 -7.60
N LEU A 172 -22.12 -31.07 -7.89
CA LEU A 172 -22.23 -31.64 -9.23
C LEU A 172 -23.67 -32.05 -9.59
N ALA A 173 -24.50 -32.35 -8.59
CA ALA A 173 -25.87 -32.81 -8.78
C ALA A 173 -26.91 -31.68 -8.68
N ASN A 174 -26.68 -30.68 -7.82
CA ASN A 174 -27.60 -29.58 -7.52
C ASN A 174 -26.84 -28.25 -7.36
N PRO A 175 -27.48 -27.09 -7.65
CA PRO A 175 -26.90 -25.79 -7.36
C PRO A 175 -26.82 -25.57 -5.84
N VAL A 176 -25.61 -25.38 -5.32
CA VAL A 176 -25.36 -25.09 -3.91
C VAL A 176 -25.10 -23.59 -3.77
N GLU A 177 -25.99 -22.89 -3.07
CA GLU A 177 -25.89 -21.42 -2.88
C GLU A 177 -25.10 -21.04 -1.63
N ARG A 178 -25.09 -21.88 -0.60
CA ARG A 178 -24.41 -21.60 0.68
C ARG A 178 -23.64 -22.83 1.14
N VAL A 179 -22.37 -22.65 1.44
CA VAL A 179 -21.49 -23.69 2.00
C VAL A 179 -20.92 -23.18 3.32
N ASP A 180 -21.12 -23.95 4.38
CA ASP A 180 -20.52 -23.72 5.69
C ASP A 180 -19.60 -24.88 6.06
N LEU A 181 -18.32 -24.57 6.10
CA LEU A 181 -17.22 -25.46 6.44
C LEU A 181 -16.42 -24.91 7.64
N SER A 182 -17.05 -24.07 8.46
CA SER A 182 -16.39 -23.46 9.61
C SER A 182 -16.04 -24.46 10.71
N GLY A 183 -14.91 -24.25 11.39
CA GLY A 183 -14.53 -25.06 12.57
C GLY A 183 -14.10 -26.50 12.26
N ARG A 184 -13.79 -26.82 10.99
CA ARG A 184 -13.55 -28.20 10.51
C ARG A 184 -12.08 -28.60 10.46
N LYS A 185 -11.18 -27.78 11.01
CA LYS A 185 -9.72 -28.00 11.02
C LYS A 185 -9.13 -28.24 9.62
N LEU A 186 -9.73 -27.67 8.58
CA LEU A 186 -9.28 -27.82 7.20
C LEU A 186 -7.89 -27.20 7.04
N SER A 187 -6.93 -27.97 6.53
CA SER A 187 -5.57 -27.49 6.23
C SER A 187 -5.44 -26.93 4.80
N LEU A 188 -6.28 -27.39 3.87
CA LEU A 188 -6.30 -26.95 2.49
C LEU A 188 -7.73 -26.88 1.94
N LEU A 189 -7.98 -25.91 1.06
CA LEU A 189 -9.18 -25.85 0.22
C LEU A 189 -8.84 -26.42 -1.17
N PRO A 190 -9.50 -27.50 -1.64
CA PRO A 190 -9.23 -28.07 -2.97
C PRO A 190 -9.58 -27.11 -4.11
N GLU A 191 -8.78 -27.12 -5.20
CA GLU A 191 -9.05 -26.31 -6.41
C GLU A 191 -10.44 -26.57 -7.03
N ALA A 192 -11.01 -27.75 -6.78
CA ALA A 192 -12.33 -28.12 -7.28
C ALA A 192 -13.45 -27.20 -6.74
N PHE A 193 -13.26 -26.52 -5.61
CA PHE A 193 -14.25 -25.58 -5.07
C PHE A 193 -14.55 -24.44 -6.04
N GLY A 194 -13.56 -23.99 -6.81
CA GLY A 194 -13.74 -22.97 -7.84
C GLY A 194 -14.73 -23.34 -8.95
N ARG A 195 -15.16 -24.60 -9.04
CA ARG A 195 -16.10 -25.08 -10.06
C ARG A 195 -17.57 -25.03 -9.62
N ILE A 196 -17.85 -24.71 -8.35
CA ILE A 196 -19.21 -24.66 -7.81
C ILE A 196 -19.90 -23.38 -8.32
N GLN A 197 -20.46 -23.47 -9.51
CA GLN A 197 -21.20 -22.36 -10.11
C GLN A 197 -22.52 -22.15 -9.37
N GLY A 198 -22.77 -20.91 -8.91
CA GLY A 198 -23.97 -20.55 -8.16
C GLY A 198 -23.76 -20.34 -6.65
N LEU A 199 -22.55 -20.58 -6.13
CA LEU A 199 -22.25 -20.32 -4.73
C LEU A 199 -22.32 -18.82 -4.43
N LEU A 200 -23.16 -18.44 -3.47
CA LEU A 200 -23.35 -17.07 -2.99
C LEU A 200 -22.61 -16.83 -1.67
N VAL A 201 -22.55 -17.83 -0.80
CA VAL A 201 -21.93 -17.71 0.53
C VAL A 201 -21.01 -18.88 0.81
N LEU A 202 -19.77 -18.57 1.17
CA LEU A 202 -18.75 -19.53 1.54
C LEU A 202 -18.16 -19.15 2.90
N ASN A 203 -18.45 -19.98 3.91
CA ASN A 203 -17.87 -19.85 5.24
C ASN A 203 -16.80 -20.93 5.46
N LEU A 204 -15.55 -20.51 5.56
CA LEU A 204 -14.36 -21.32 5.83
C LEU A 204 -13.68 -20.88 7.14
N SER A 205 -14.39 -20.15 7.99
CA SER A 205 -13.80 -19.59 9.22
C SER A 205 -13.36 -20.64 10.23
N ASN A 206 -12.42 -20.30 11.10
CA ASN A 206 -11.95 -21.16 12.19
C ASN A 206 -11.40 -22.52 11.70
N ASN A 207 -10.58 -22.49 10.66
CA ASN A 207 -9.89 -23.65 10.11
C ASN A 207 -8.35 -23.48 10.26
N GLN A 208 -7.57 -24.28 9.53
CA GLN A 208 -6.10 -24.25 9.53
C GLN A 208 -5.56 -23.95 8.13
N LEU A 209 -6.33 -23.24 7.30
CA LEU A 209 -5.97 -22.94 5.92
C LEU A 209 -4.74 -22.04 5.90
N GLN A 210 -3.72 -22.45 5.16
CA GLN A 210 -2.50 -21.66 4.95
C GLN A 210 -2.56 -20.82 3.66
N ALA A 211 -3.39 -21.24 2.71
CA ALA A 211 -3.61 -20.53 1.45
C ALA A 211 -5.03 -20.75 0.94
N ILE A 212 -5.53 -19.78 0.17
CA ILE A 212 -6.73 -19.93 -0.65
C ILE A 212 -6.27 -20.17 -2.11
N PRO A 213 -6.76 -21.21 -2.80
CA PRO A 213 -6.36 -21.51 -4.16
C PRO A 213 -6.89 -20.48 -5.15
N ASP A 214 -6.16 -20.25 -6.25
CA ASP A 214 -6.56 -19.29 -7.29
C ASP A 214 -7.90 -19.60 -7.96
N SER A 215 -8.29 -20.87 -7.90
CA SER A 215 -9.61 -21.33 -8.34
C SER A 215 -10.78 -20.60 -7.66
N ILE A 216 -10.57 -19.92 -6.53
CA ILE A 216 -11.62 -19.14 -5.86
C ILE A 216 -12.28 -18.13 -6.82
N ALA A 217 -11.53 -17.60 -7.79
CA ALA A 217 -12.05 -16.69 -8.82
C ALA A 217 -13.14 -17.31 -9.72
N GLY A 218 -13.23 -18.63 -9.79
CA GLY A 218 -14.31 -19.32 -10.52
C GLY A 218 -15.69 -19.17 -9.85
N LEU A 219 -15.74 -18.72 -8.60
CA LEU A 219 -16.97 -18.45 -7.86
C LEU A 219 -17.55 -17.07 -8.22
N HIS A 220 -17.90 -16.87 -9.49
CA HIS A 220 -18.34 -15.55 -10.00
C HIS A 220 -19.58 -14.97 -9.30
N GLY A 221 -20.43 -15.81 -8.70
CA GLY A 221 -21.63 -15.40 -7.97
C GLY A 221 -21.42 -15.09 -6.49
N LEU A 222 -20.20 -15.27 -5.97
CA LEU A 222 -19.95 -15.20 -4.53
C LEU A 222 -20.19 -13.79 -4.01
N ALA A 223 -21.08 -13.69 -3.02
CA ALA A 223 -21.45 -12.44 -2.35
C ALA A 223 -20.84 -12.33 -0.95
N GLU A 224 -20.61 -13.45 -0.26
CA GLU A 224 -20.03 -13.47 1.09
C GLU A 224 -18.93 -14.53 1.16
N LEU A 225 -17.73 -14.11 1.55
CA LEU A 225 -16.59 -14.98 1.80
C LEU A 225 -16.05 -14.73 3.20
N ASP A 226 -16.13 -15.73 4.06
CA ASP A 226 -15.52 -15.71 5.37
C ASP A 226 -14.40 -16.76 5.44
N VAL A 227 -13.16 -16.29 5.60
CA VAL A 227 -11.96 -17.12 5.81
C VAL A 227 -11.25 -16.70 7.10
N SER A 228 -11.97 -16.10 8.05
CA SER A 228 -11.42 -15.62 9.32
C SER A 228 -10.94 -16.76 10.21
N GLY A 229 -10.01 -16.50 11.14
CA GLY A 229 -9.53 -17.52 12.08
C GLY A 229 -8.80 -18.67 11.38
N ASN A 230 -7.92 -18.35 10.44
CA ASN A 230 -7.09 -19.30 9.70
C ASN A 230 -5.60 -18.94 9.85
N LEU A 231 -4.74 -19.53 9.02
CA LEU A 231 -3.28 -19.32 9.05
C LEU A 231 -2.78 -18.66 7.76
N LEU A 232 -3.64 -17.90 7.06
CA LEU A 232 -3.32 -17.28 5.76
C LEU A 232 -2.23 -16.22 5.92
N GLU A 233 -1.16 -16.33 5.13
CA GLU A 233 -0.08 -15.32 5.07
C GLU A 233 -0.29 -14.31 3.94
N THR A 234 -0.99 -14.72 2.88
CA THR A 234 -1.39 -13.89 1.74
C THR A 234 -2.79 -14.29 1.27
N LEU A 235 -3.44 -13.38 0.53
CA LEU A 235 -4.58 -13.72 -0.32
C LEU A 235 -4.10 -13.82 -1.77
N PRO A 236 -4.67 -14.71 -2.58
CA PRO A 236 -4.32 -14.80 -3.99
C PRO A 236 -4.80 -13.56 -4.76
N ASP A 237 -4.07 -13.14 -5.78
CA ASP A 237 -4.46 -12.01 -6.63
C ASP A 237 -5.81 -12.23 -7.33
N SER A 238 -6.16 -13.49 -7.54
CA SER A 238 -7.44 -13.93 -8.10
C SER A 238 -8.66 -13.53 -7.26
N VAL A 239 -8.50 -13.17 -5.98
CA VAL A 239 -9.59 -12.63 -5.14
C VAL A 239 -10.25 -11.40 -5.78
N GLY A 240 -9.47 -10.59 -6.51
CA GLY A 240 -9.95 -9.41 -7.22
C GLY A 240 -10.91 -9.70 -8.37
N LEU A 241 -11.09 -10.97 -8.76
CA LEU A 241 -12.03 -11.38 -9.81
C LEU A 241 -13.44 -11.64 -9.27
N LEU A 242 -13.63 -11.62 -7.95
CA LEU A 242 -14.93 -11.79 -7.28
C LEU A 242 -15.74 -10.49 -7.31
N SER A 243 -16.18 -10.08 -8.50
CA SER A 243 -16.84 -8.77 -8.72
C SER A 243 -18.17 -8.59 -8.01
N ASN A 244 -18.85 -9.69 -7.61
CA ASN A 244 -20.11 -9.66 -6.86
C ASN A 244 -19.94 -9.72 -5.34
N LEU A 245 -18.70 -9.80 -4.85
CA LEU A 245 -18.41 -9.95 -3.43
C LEU A 245 -18.81 -8.69 -2.66
N LYS A 246 -19.67 -8.86 -1.67
CA LYS A 246 -20.19 -7.79 -0.80
C LYS A 246 -19.55 -7.82 0.58
N ILE A 247 -19.28 -9.01 1.10
CA ILE A 247 -18.69 -9.20 2.42
C ILE A 247 -17.45 -10.06 2.26
N LEU A 248 -16.30 -9.52 2.70
CA LEU A 248 -15.05 -10.25 2.81
C LEU A 248 -14.53 -10.16 4.23
N ASN A 249 -14.52 -11.30 4.92
CA ASN A 249 -13.92 -11.42 6.25
C ASN A 249 -12.67 -12.29 6.18
N VAL A 250 -11.51 -11.68 6.38
CA VAL A 250 -10.19 -12.34 6.42
C VAL A 250 -9.50 -12.08 7.77
N SER A 251 -10.27 -11.70 8.79
CA SER A 251 -9.75 -11.36 10.11
C SER A 251 -9.09 -12.55 10.82
N THR A 252 -8.26 -12.28 11.83
CA THR A 252 -7.60 -13.33 12.63
C THR A 252 -6.81 -14.31 11.75
N ASN A 253 -5.91 -13.77 10.95
CA ASN A 253 -5.00 -14.51 10.07
C ASN A 253 -3.56 -13.99 10.28
N LYS A 254 -2.65 -14.27 9.34
CA LYS A 254 -1.24 -13.83 9.38
C LYS A 254 -0.89 -12.92 8.20
N LEU A 255 -1.88 -12.26 7.59
CA LEU A 255 -1.70 -11.46 6.38
C LEU A 255 -0.71 -10.32 6.64
N THR A 256 0.29 -10.21 5.77
CA THR A 256 1.29 -9.12 5.83
C THR A 256 0.98 -7.97 4.86
N SER A 257 0.24 -8.28 3.79
CA SER A 257 -0.31 -7.33 2.82
C SER A 257 -1.64 -7.85 2.25
N LEU A 258 -2.42 -6.95 1.66
CA LEU A 258 -3.54 -7.30 0.79
C LEU A 258 -3.05 -7.22 -0.68
N PRO A 259 -3.53 -8.09 -1.57
CA PRO A 259 -3.22 -7.97 -2.99
C PRO A 259 -3.87 -6.70 -3.57
N ASP A 260 -3.18 -5.97 -4.44
CA ASP A 260 -3.72 -4.76 -5.06
C ASP A 260 -5.02 -5.04 -5.84
N SER A 261 -5.17 -6.27 -6.33
CA SER A 261 -6.37 -6.72 -7.04
C SER A 261 -7.64 -6.68 -6.18
N ILE A 262 -7.55 -6.66 -4.83
CA ILE A 262 -8.72 -6.54 -3.95
C ILE A 262 -9.55 -5.29 -4.27
N CYS A 263 -8.90 -4.23 -4.78
CA CYS A 263 -9.55 -3.00 -5.21
C CYS A 263 -10.57 -3.24 -6.32
N ARG A 264 -10.43 -4.32 -7.11
CA ARG A 264 -11.37 -4.68 -8.19
C ARG A 264 -12.68 -5.29 -7.70
N CYS A 265 -12.78 -5.62 -6.41
CA CYS A 265 -14.02 -6.08 -5.79
C CYS A 265 -14.98 -4.90 -5.52
N GLY A 266 -15.37 -4.17 -6.57
CA GLY A 266 -16.12 -2.91 -6.46
C GLY A 266 -17.52 -3.02 -5.82
N SER A 267 -18.05 -4.23 -5.63
CA SER A 267 -19.31 -4.48 -4.92
C SER A 267 -19.15 -4.63 -3.40
N LEU A 268 -17.92 -4.56 -2.87
CA LEU A 268 -17.67 -4.73 -1.45
C LEU A 268 -18.37 -3.63 -0.64
N VAL A 269 -19.08 -4.08 0.40
CA VAL A 269 -19.77 -3.27 1.40
C VAL A 269 -19.08 -3.39 2.76
N VAL A 270 -18.61 -4.60 3.08
CA VAL A 270 -17.91 -4.88 4.34
C VAL A 270 -16.58 -5.57 4.05
N LEU A 271 -15.50 -4.98 4.56
CA LEU A 271 -14.17 -5.55 4.53
C LEU A 271 -13.61 -5.62 5.95
N ASP A 272 -13.43 -6.83 6.46
CA ASP A 272 -12.78 -7.09 7.74
C ASP A 272 -11.44 -7.78 7.52
N VAL A 273 -10.37 -7.05 7.82
CA VAL A 273 -8.98 -7.51 7.75
C VAL A 273 -8.30 -7.38 9.12
N SER A 274 -9.08 -7.29 10.19
CA SER A 274 -8.59 -7.10 11.55
C SER A 274 -7.78 -8.29 12.07
N PHE A 275 -6.99 -8.10 13.14
CA PHE A 275 -6.17 -9.15 13.75
C PHE A 275 -5.25 -9.86 12.73
N ASN A 276 -4.49 -9.05 11.99
CA ASN A 276 -3.51 -9.52 11.02
C ASN A 276 -2.14 -8.84 11.29
N ARG A 277 -1.25 -8.81 10.30
CA ARG A 277 0.08 -8.19 10.38
C ARG A 277 0.28 -7.18 9.25
N LEU A 278 -0.82 -6.57 8.77
CA LEU A 278 -0.79 -5.63 7.66
C LEU A 278 0.03 -4.40 8.03
N THR A 279 0.89 -3.96 7.11
CA THR A 279 1.72 -2.77 7.29
C THR A 279 1.21 -1.55 6.49
N TYR A 280 0.40 -1.80 5.47
CA TYR A 280 -0.24 -0.80 4.63
C TYR A 280 -1.53 -1.37 4.02
N LEU A 281 -2.38 -0.46 3.52
CA LEU A 281 -3.49 -0.79 2.62
C LEU A 281 -3.09 -0.44 1.18
N PRO A 282 -3.64 -1.14 0.16
CA PRO A 282 -3.41 -0.80 -1.24
C PRO A 282 -3.69 0.68 -1.53
N THR A 283 -2.83 1.32 -2.33
CA THR A 283 -2.88 2.77 -2.57
C THR A 283 -4.17 3.23 -3.24
N ASN A 284 -4.81 2.37 -4.03
CA ASN A 284 -6.04 2.66 -4.76
C ASN A 284 -7.32 2.18 -4.07
N ILE A 285 -7.23 1.69 -2.82
CA ILE A 285 -8.39 1.06 -2.14
C ILE A 285 -9.62 1.96 -2.14
N GLY A 286 -9.45 3.27 -1.91
CA GLY A 286 -10.58 4.18 -1.83
C GLY A 286 -11.10 4.72 -3.16
N PHE A 287 -10.31 4.66 -4.25
CA PHE A 287 -10.80 5.03 -5.58
C PHE A 287 -11.74 3.99 -6.17
N GLU A 288 -11.51 2.72 -5.85
CA GLU A 288 -12.22 1.60 -6.46
C GLU A 288 -13.33 1.03 -5.57
N LEU A 289 -13.10 0.94 -4.24
CA LEU A 289 -14.09 0.42 -3.28
C LEU A 289 -15.09 1.49 -2.82
N VAL A 290 -15.72 2.17 -3.79
CA VAL A 290 -16.63 3.31 -3.54
C VAL A 290 -17.92 2.94 -2.78
N ASN A 291 -18.30 1.66 -2.80
CA ASN A 291 -19.49 1.13 -2.11
C ASN A 291 -19.18 0.61 -0.70
N LEU A 292 -17.93 0.67 -0.24
CA LEU A 292 -17.56 0.12 1.06
C LEU A 292 -18.15 1.00 2.18
N GLU A 293 -18.96 0.37 3.04
CA GLU A 293 -19.60 1.03 4.18
C GLU A 293 -18.83 0.79 5.47
N LYS A 294 -18.22 -0.40 5.62
CA LYS A 294 -17.52 -0.81 6.86
C LYS A 294 -16.13 -1.33 6.55
N LEU A 295 -15.14 -0.68 7.15
CA LEU A 295 -13.74 -1.08 7.08
C LEU A 295 -13.21 -1.35 8.49
N MET A 296 -12.81 -2.60 8.74
CA MET A 296 -12.23 -3.04 10.01
C MET A 296 -10.78 -3.45 9.79
N ILE A 297 -9.86 -2.66 10.33
CA ILE A 297 -8.40 -2.82 10.16
C ILE A 297 -7.67 -2.88 11.52
N GLN A 298 -8.41 -2.99 12.62
CA GLN A 298 -7.84 -3.01 13.97
C GLN A 298 -6.88 -4.18 14.20
N TYR A 299 -5.97 -4.05 15.17
CA TYR A 299 -4.97 -5.05 15.51
C TYR A 299 -4.12 -5.45 14.29
N ASN A 300 -3.50 -4.44 13.67
CA ASN A 300 -2.53 -4.58 12.59
C ASN A 300 -1.29 -3.72 12.89
N LYS A 301 -0.43 -3.48 11.90
CA LYS A 301 0.79 -2.66 12.00
C LYS A 301 0.79 -1.52 10.98
N ILE A 302 -0.40 -0.99 10.67
CA ILE A 302 -0.56 0.02 9.62
C ILE A 302 -0.01 1.34 10.13
N ARG A 303 0.92 1.93 9.37
CA ARG A 303 1.59 3.19 9.75
C ARG A 303 0.93 4.44 9.18
N SER A 304 0.28 4.30 8.04
CA SER A 304 -0.46 5.37 7.39
C SER A 304 -1.62 4.80 6.59
N LEU A 305 -2.70 5.57 6.52
CA LEU A 305 -3.78 5.31 5.57
C LEU A 305 -3.43 5.96 4.22
N PRO A 306 -3.73 5.31 3.09
CA PRO A 306 -3.52 5.90 1.77
C PRO A 306 -4.41 7.14 1.60
N SER A 307 -3.94 8.13 0.84
CA SER A 307 -4.73 9.35 0.56
C SER A 307 -6.05 9.04 -0.15
N SER A 308 -6.13 7.93 -0.89
CA SER A 308 -7.38 7.49 -1.53
C SER A 308 -8.49 7.17 -0.55
N ILE A 309 -8.21 6.94 0.74
CA ILE A 309 -9.24 6.66 1.76
C ILE A 309 -10.35 7.73 1.77
N GLY A 310 -10.00 9.00 1.49
CA GLY A 310 -10.95 10.10 1.41
C GLY A 310 -12.01 9.97 0.30
N GLU A 311 -11.77 9.14 -0.70
CA GLU A 311 -12.73 8.91 -1.81
C GLU A 311 -13.78 7.84 -1.51
N MET A 312 -13.70 7.18 -0.34
CA MET A 312 -14.65 6.16 0.09
C MET A 312 -15.95 6.79 0.59
N ARG A 313 -16.73 7.36 -0.33
CA ARG A 313 -17.92 8.18 -0.03
C ARG A 313 -19.02 7.42 0.70
N SER A 314 -19.08 6.10 0.60
CA SER A 314 -20.08 5.28 1.31
C SER A 314 -19.63 4.86 2.71
N LEU A 315 -18.40 5.17 3.12
CA LEU A 315 -17.83 4.68 4.37
C LEU A 315 -18.52 5.35 5.56
N THR A 316 -19.15 4.53 6.40
CA THR A 316 -19.86 4.95 7.63
C THR A 316 -19.15 4.45 8.89
N TYR A 317 -18.39 3.37 8.80
CA TYR A 317 -17.69 2.75 9.92
C TYR A 317 -16.23 2.48 9.58
N LEU A 318 -15.33 3.07 10.36
CA LEU A 318 -13.90 2.77 10.32
C LEU A 318 -13.38 2.45 11.72
N ASP A 319 -12.85 1.24 11.87
CA ASP A 319 -12.12 0.84 13.06
C ASP A 319 -10.66 0.54 12.74
N ALA A 320 -9.76 1.36 13.27
CA ALA A 320 -8.32 1.27 13.09
C ALA A 320 -7.54 1.24 14.41
N HIS A 321 -8.18 0.84 15.52
CA HIS A 321 -7.49 0.77 16.81
C HIS A 321 -6.39 -0.31 16.85
N PHE A 322 -5.40 -0.15 17.74
CA PHE A 322 -4.21 -1.03 17.79
C PHE A 322 -3.53 -1.16 16.42
N ASN A 323 -3.09 -0.02 15.88
CA ASN A 323 -2.19 0.08 14.73
C ASN A 323 -0.96 0.94 15.11
N GLU A 324 -0.16 1.32 14.11
CA GLU A 324 1.03 2.16 14.25
C GLU A 324 0.82 3.52 13.55
N LEU A 325 -0.43 4.03 13.50
CA LEU A 325 -0.74 5.23 12.71
C LEU A 325 -0.02 6.47 13.23
N HIS A 326 0.73 7.14 12.36
CA HIS A 326 1.38 8.44 12.69
C HIS A 326 0.45 9.65 12.52
N GLY A 327 -0.61 9.49 11.74
CA GLY A 327 -1.47 10.58 11.31
C GLY A 327 -2.56 10.10 10.36
N LEU A 328 -3.49 10.99 10.05
CA LEU A 328 -4.47 10.80 8.99
C LEU A 328 -4.07 11.67 7.79
N PRO A 329 -4.30 11.21 6.54
CA PRO A 329 -4.08 12.05 5.36
C PRO A 329 -5.06 13.23 5.34
N ASP A 330 -4.68 14.35 4.72
CA ASP A 330 -5.56 15.53 4.62
C ASP A 330 -6.88 15.23 3.92
N SER A 331 -6.86 14.30 2.96
CA SER A 331 -8.06 13.83 2.25
C SER A 331 -9.06 13.09 3.15
N PHE A 332 -8.67 12.68 4.36
CA PHE A 332 -9.55 11.97 5.29
C PHE A 332 -10.81 12.78 5.65
N VAL A 333 -10.70 14.11 5.62
CA VAL A 333 -11.82 15.03 5.92
C VAL A 333 -12.95 14.95 4.87
N LEU A 334 -12.72 14.32 3.72
CA LEU A 334 -13.72 14.12 2.67
C LEU A 334 -14.75 13.02 3.03
N LEU A 335 -14.50 12.24 4.08
CA LEU A 335 -15.38 11.18 4.60
C LEU A 335 -16.60 11.75 5.35
N THR A 336 -17.40 12.56 4.65
CA THR A 336 -18.55 13.29 5.22
C THR A 336 -19.69 12.39 5.70
N ASN A 337 -19.73 11.13 5.27
CA ASN A 337 -20.71 10.12 5.70
C ASN A 337 -20.21 9.24 6.86
N LEU A 338 -18.98 9.43 7.35
CA LEU A 338 -18.43 8.62 8.43
C LEU A 338 -19.16 8.90 9.74
N GLU A 339 -19.71 7.86 10.37
CA GLU A 339 -20.49 7.95 11.61
C GLU A 339 -19.70 7.43 12.82
N TYR A 340 -18.89 6.39 12.62
CA TYR A 340 -18.08 5.75 13.65
C TYR A 340 -16.61 5.74 13.25
N LEU A 341 -15.76 6.28 14.12
CA LEU A 341 -14.31 6.29 13.95
C LEU A 341 -13.61 5.88 15.25
N ASN A 342 -12.89 4.77 15.20
CA ASN A 342 -12.02 4.33 16.28
C ASN A 342 -10.55 4.36 15.83
N LEU A 343 -9.78 5.28 16.43
CA LEU A 343 -8.35 5.45 16.23
C LEU A 343 -7.57 5.23 17.54
N SER A 344 -8.22 4.61 18.54
CA SER A 344 -7.59 4.43 19.84
C SER A 344 -6.34 3.56 19.75
N SER A 345 -5.44 3.70 20.72
CA SER A 345 -4.33 2.76 20.89
C SER A 345 -3.40 2.70 19.66
N ASN A 346 -3.07 3.85 19.06
CA ASN A 346 -1.95 4.01 18.12
C ASN A 346 -0.66 4.53 18.82
N PHE A 347 -0.68 4.52 20.16
CA PHE A 347 0.38 4.57 21.21
C PHE A 347 1.64 5.43 21.03
N SER A 348 2.32 5.38 19.88
CA SER A 348 3.65 5.98 19.70
C SER A 348 3.66 7.22 18.83
N ASP A 349 2.68 7.41 17.94
CA ASP A 349 2.91 8.33 16.82
C ASP A 349 1.75 9.24 16.40
N LEU A 350 0.50 8.91 16.73
CA LEU A 350 -0.62 9.79 16.39
C LEU A 350 -0.64 11.02 17.31
N LYS A 351 -0.08 12.13 16.80
CA LYS A 351 0.09 13.39 17.54
C LYS A 351 -0.97 14.43 17.24
N ASP A 352 -1.43 14.47 16.00
CA ASP A 352 -2.31 15.53 15.51
C ASP A 352 -3.38 14.93 14.58
N LEU A 353 -4.51 15.62 14.53
CA LEU A 353 -5.57 15.39 13.56
C LEU A 353 -5.51 16.49 12.47
N PRO A 354 -5.99 16.23 11.24
CA PRO A 354 -6.09 17.24 10.20
C PRO A 354 -6.79 18.53 10.69
N SER A 355 -6.33 19.70 10.23
CA SER A 355 -6.87 21.00 10.66
C SER A 355 -8.36 21.16 10.38
N SER A 356 -8.85 20.52 9.31
CA SER A 356 -10.26 20.48 8.90
C SER A 356 -11.02 19.25 9.41
N PHE A 357 -10.59 18.62 10.50
CA PHE A 357 -11.27 17.44 11.05
C PHE A 357 -12.76 17.69 11.37
N GLY A 358 -13.14 18.94 11.63
CA GLY A 358 -14.54 19.35 11.83
C GLY A 358 -15.46 19.19 10.61
N ASP A 359 -14.94 18.87 9.43
CA ASP A 359 -15.72 18.65 8.20
C ASP A 359 -16.37 17.25 8.16
N LEU A 360 -16.06 16.37 9.13
CA LEU A 360 -16.71 15.08 9.34
C LEU A 360 -18.12 15.26 9.96
N ILE A 361 -19.02 15.90 9.21
CA ILE A 361 -20.33 16.37 9.69
C ILE A 361 -21.26 15.26 10.21
N SER A 362 -21.12 14.02 9.71
CA SER A 362 -21.93 12.88 10.12
C SER A 362 -21.34 12.09 11.29
N LEU A 363 -20.15 12.47 11.79
CA LEU A 363 -19.45 11.70 12.81
C LEU A 363 -20.19 11.76 14.15
N GLN A 364 -20.58 10.59 14.65
CA GLN A 364 -21.36 10.42 15.88
C GLN A 364 -20.51 9.89 17.03
N LYS A 365 -19.58 8.97 16.74
CA LYS A 365 -18.76 8.28 17.72
C LYS A 365 -17.29 8.37 17.33
N LEU A 366 -16.48 8.90 18.24
CA LEU A 366 -15.06 9.09 18.03
C LEU A 366 -14.27 8.60 19.23
N ASP A 367 -13.44 7.59 19.02
CA ASP A 367 -12.44 7.16 20.01
C ASP A 367 -11.03 7.48 19.54
N LEU A 368 -10.38 8.37 20.29
CA LEU A 368 -9.00 8.82 20.12
C LEU A 368 -8.14 8.44 21.33
N SER A 369 -8.64 7.60 22.23
CA SER A 369 -7.96 7.29 23.47
C SER A 369 -6.60 6.64 23.24
N ASN A 370 -5.68 6.81 24.19
CA ASN A 370 -4.42 6.07 24.21
C ASN A 370 -3.54 6.35 22.98
N ASN A 371 -3.35 7.65 22.72
CA ASN A 371 -2.54 8.23 21.66
C ASN A 371 -1.62 9.32 22.23
N GLN A 372 -0.97 10.11 21.37
CA GLN A 372 -0.08 11.20 21.76
C GLN A 372 -0.64 12.57 21.38
N ILE A 373 -1.98 12.71 21.39
CA ILE A 373 -2.66 13.92 20.93
C ILE A 373 -2.54 15.03 21.97
N HIS A 374 -1.92 16.15 21.57
CA HIS A 374 -1.73 17.32 22.43
C HIS A 374 -2.88 18.33 22.33
N ALA A 375 -3.48 18.48 21.15
CA ALA A 375 -4.56 19.40 20.93
C ALA A 375 -5.57 18.84 19.91
N LEU A 376 -6.86 19.10 20.15
CA LEU A 376 -7.87 18.93 19.11
C LEU A 376 -7.82 20.11 18.13
N PRO A 377 -8.13 19.91 16.83
CA PRO A 377 -8.18 20.98 15.84
C PRO A 377 -9.22 22.05 16.17
N ASP A 378 -9.01 23.29 15.75
CA ASP A 378 -9.95 24.39 16.01
C ASP A 378 -11.31 24.20 15.35
N THR A 379 -11.35 23.43 14.26
CA THR A 379 -12.59 23.04 13.58
C THR A 379 -13.39 22.01 14.38
N PHE A 380 -12.85 21.37 15.42
CA PHE A 380 -13.53 20.29 16.17
C PHE A 380 -14.90 20.71 16.74
N GLY A 381 -15.09 22.00 17.03
CA GLY A 381 -16.39 22.53 17.45
C GLY A 381 -17.53 22.40 16.41
N THR A 382 -17.22 22.18 15.13
CA THR A 382 -18.19 22.05 14.03
C THR A 382 -18.70 20.63 13.81
N LEU A 383 -18.25 19.65 14.60
CA LEU A 383 -18.76 18.27 14.53
C LEU A 383 -20.20 18.19 15.06
N GLU A 384 -21.19 18.59 14.26
CA GLU A 384 -22.58 18.76 14.68
C GLU A 384 -23.19 17.47 15.25
N SER A 385 -22.93 16.34 14.61
CA SER A 385 -23.51 15.03 14.94
C SER A 385 -22.81 14.28 16.06
N LEU A 386 -21.69 14.78 16.61
CA LEU A 386 -20.87 14.04 17.57
C LEU A 386 -21.58 13.90 18.93
N VAL A 387 -21.78 12.65 19.36
CA VAL A 387 -22.46 12.27 20.59
C VAL A 387 -21.50 11.62 21.60
N GLU A 388 -20.57 10.81 21.12
CA GLU A 388 -19.60 10.09 21.95
C GLU A 388 -18.17 10.48 21.55
N LEU A 389 -17.39 10.93 22.53
CA LEU A 389 -15.98 11.28 22.37
C LEU A 389 -15.19 10.65 23.50
N ASN A 390 -14.17 9.87 23.13
CA ASN A 390 -13.17 9.37 24.07
C ASN A 390 -11.79 9.93 23.67
N VAL A 391 -11.15 10.66 24.58
CA VAL A 391 -9.79 11.23 24.39
C VAL A 391 -8.87 10.84 25.55
N ASP A 392 -9.27 9.83 26.34
CA ASP A 392 -8.51 9.39 27.51
C ASP A 392 -7.10 8.96 27.15
N GLN A 393 -6.18 8.99 28.12
CA GLN A 393 -4.78 8.57 27.91
C GLN A 393 -4.08 9.30 26.75
N ASN A 394 -4.36 10.60 26.59
CA ASN A 394 -3.60 11.51 25.74
C ASN A 394 -2.94 12.62 26.58
N PRO A 395 -1.78 13.17 26.15
CA PRO A 395 -1.16 14.36 26.75
C PRO A 395 -1.91 15.66 26.35
N LEU A 396 -3.24 15.63 26.39
CA LEU A 396 -4.12 16.68 25.89
C LEU A 396 -4.00 17.95 26.75
N VAL A 397 -3.68 19.06 26.08
CA VAL A 397 -3.62 20.42 26.64
C VAL A 397 -4.86 21.20 26.21
N VAL A 398 -5.34 20.96 24.99
CA VAL A 398 -6.47 21.69 24.38
C VAL A 398 -7.46 20.68 23.80
N PRO A 399 -8.69 20.59 24.32
CA PRO A 399 -9.24 21.26 25.49
C PRO A 399 -8.60 20.80 26.82
N PRO A 400 -8.63 21.63 27.88
CA PRO A 400 -8.24 21.23 29.23
C PRO A 400 -9.07 20.05 29.74
N LYS A 401 -8.48 19.24 30.63
CA LYS A 401 -9.12 18.03 31.16
C LYS A 401 -10.44 18.29 31.85
N GLU A 402 -10.59 19.45 32.48
CA GLU A 402 -11.83 19.89 33.13
C GLU A 402 -12.97 19.97 32.11
N VAL A 403 -12.71 20.56 30.93
CA VAL A 403 -13.68 20.67 29.84
C VAL A 403 -14.01 19.31 29.24
N VAL A 404 -13.01 18.43 29.10
CA VAL A 404 -13.22 17.05 28.63
C VAL A 404 -14.17 16.30 29.56
N ASN A 405 -13.96 16.42 30.89
CA ASN A 405 -14.77 15.76 31.90
C ASN A 405 -16.23 16.24 31.94
N GLU A 406 -16.52 17.46 31.45
CA GLU A 406 -17.87 17.98 31.29
C GLU A 406 -18.62 17.38 30.09
N GLY A 407 -17.91 16.67 29.20
CA GLY A 407 -18.46 15.90 28.08
C GLY A 407 -18.41 16.61 26.71
N VAL A 408 -18.94 15.94 25.69
CA VAL A 408 -18.79 16.31 24.28
C VAL A 408 -19.30 17.72 23.97
N VAL A 409 -20.42 18.12 24.57
CA VAL A 409 -21.01 19.45 24.36
C VAL A 409 -20.09 20.56 24.87
N ALA A 410 -19.48 20.38 26.04
CA ALA A 410 -18.53 21.33 26.61
C ALA A 410 -17.28 21.46 25.75
N VAL A 411 -16.73 20.33 25.29
CA VAL A 411 -15.60 20.30 24.34
C VAL A 411 -15.92 21.06 23.05
N LYS A 412 -17.05 20.76 22.41
CA LYS A 412 -17.47 21.46 21.19
C LYS A 412 -17.63 22.96 21.39
N MET A 413 -18.26 23.39 22.49
CA MET A 413 -18.42 24.81 22.82
C MET A 413 -17.07 25.50 23.09
N TYR A 414 -16.17 24.85 23.82
CA TYR A 414 -14.83 25.38 24.10
C TYR A 414 -14.04 25.57 22.81
N MET A 415 -14.00 24.54 21.95
CA MET A 415 -13.29 24.60 20.66
C MET A 415 -13.91 25.64 19.72
N GLY A 416 -15.24 25.71 19.65
CA GLY A 416 -15.95 26.72 18.86
C GLY A 416 -15.64 28.15 19.32
N LYS A 417 -15.66 28.43 20.63
CA LYS A 417 -15.29 29.74 21.18
C LYS A 417 -13.82 30.07 20.90
N ARG A 418 -12.91 29.12 21.12
CA ARG A 418 -11.48 29.28 20.85
C ARG A 418 -11.25 29.66 19.38
N ARG A 419 -11.89 28.97 18.44
CA ARG A 419 -11.81 29.28 17.01
C ARG A 419 -12.23 30.71 16.70
N ILE A 420 -13.35 31.18 17.27
CA ILE A 420 -13.82 32.56 17.08
C ILE A 420 -12.78 33.56 17.62
N THR A 421 -12.28 33.33 18.84
CA THR A 421 -11.25 34.20 19.44
C THR A 421 -9.99 34.29 18.58
N MET A 422 -9.51 33.16 18.04
CA MET A 422 -8.34 33.18 17.15
C MET A 422 -8.61 33.93 15.84
N LEU A 423 -9.79 33.76 15.24
CA LEU A 423 -10.15 34.48 14.00
C LEU A 423 -10.23 36.00 14.24
N GLU A 424 -10.80 36.42 15.37
CA GLU A 424 -10.82 37.84 15.75
C GLU A 424 -9.42 38.40 16.02
N GLU A 425 -8.53 37.62 16.65
CA GLU A 425 -7.13 38.01 16.85
C GLU A 425 -6.37 38.11 15.52
N GLU A 426 -6.59 37.18 14.60
CA GLU A 426 -5.98 37.20 13.27
C GLU A 426 -6.47 38.39 12.45
N GLU A 427 -7.77 38.71 12.50
CA GLU A 427 -8.34 39.88 11.84
C GLU A 427 -7.80 41.18 12.43
N ARG A 428 -7.75 41.29 13.77
CA ARG A 428 -7.12 42.45 14.44
C ARG A 428 -5.67 42.64 13.99
N ARG A 429 -4.90 41.55 13.94
CA ARG A 429 -3.50 41.58 13.49
C ARG A 429 -3.38 42.01 12.03
N ARG A 430 -4.25 41.51 11.13
CA ARG A 430 -4.27 41.95 9.72
C ARG A 430 -4.57 43.44 9.59
N VAL A 431 -5.55 43.95 10.36
CA VAL A 431 -5.89 45.38 10.37
C VAL A 431 -4.72 46.23 10.90
N GLU A 432 -4.03 45.77 11.95
CA GLU A 432 -2.82 46.44 12.47
C GLU A 432 -1.69 46.46 11.43
N GLU A 433 -1.42 45.33 10.77
CA GLU A 433 -0.40 45.22 9.71
C GLU A 433 -0.72 46.12 8.50
N GLU A 434 -2.00 46.19 8.09
CA GLU A 434 -2.45 47.10 7.02
C GLU A 434 -2.30 48.58 7.42
N MET A 435 -2.64 48.92 8.68
CA MET A 435 -2.49 50.28 9.19
C MET A 435 -1.01 50.68 9.30
N GLU A 436 -0.13 49.78 9.72
CA GLU A 436 1.32 49.99 9.74
C GLU A 436 1.88 50.18 8.33
N GLN A 437 1.48 49.35 7.35
CA GLN A 437 1.89 49.51 5.95
C GLN A 437 1.37 50.82 5.34
N ALA A 438 0.14 51.22 5.65
CA ALA A 438 -0.41 52.50 5.22
C ALA A 438 0.35 53.68 5.83
N ASN A 439 0.71 53.60 7.12
CA ASN A 439 1.51 54.62 7.80
C ASN A 439 2.96 54.67 7.29
N ALA A 440 3.59 53.53 7.00
CA ALA A 440 4.91 53.46 6.36
C ALA A 440 4.88 54.02 4.91
N GLY A 441 3.81 53.74 4.17
CA GLY A 441 3.53 54.30 2.85
C GLY A 441 3.28 55.81 2.87
N TRP A 442 2.65 56.33 3.94
CA TRP A 442 2.52 57.76 4.17
C TRP A 442 3.87 58.42 4.47
N LEU A 443 4.66 57.85 5.38
CA LEU A 443 5.97 58.36 5.78
C LEU A 443 6.94 58.44 4.60
N THR A 444 6.97 57.43 3.73
CA THR A 444 7.77 57.43 2.48
C THR A 444 7.30 58.48 1.47
N ARG A 445 5.99 58.75 1.36
CA ARG A 445 5.46 59.84 0.52
C ARG A 445 5.79 61.22 1.08
N THR A 446 5.78 61.40 2.40
CA THR A 446 6.15 62.67 3.04
C THR A 446 7.64 62.96 2.98
N THR A 447 8.52 61.96 3.11
CA THR A 447 9.97 62.14 2.93
C THR A 447 10.33 62.41 1.47
N SER A 448 9.59 61.85 0.52
CA SER A 448 9.74 62.14 -0.91
C SER A 448 9.29 63.57 -1.26
N LYS A 449 8.21 64.07 -0.66
CA LYS A 449 7.77 65.48 -0.79
C LYS A 449 8.71 66.46 -0.09
N LEU A 450 9.29 66.12 1.06
CA LEU A 450 10.32 66.93 1.72
C LEU A 450 11.62 66.97 0.90
N LYS A 451 12.00 65.88 0.22
CA LYS A 451 13.12 65.88 -0.73
C LYS A 451 12.89 66.79 -1.94
N SER A 452 11.67 66.88 -2.47
CA SER A 452 11.37 67.82 -3.56
C SER A 452 11.37 69.28 -3.06
N TYR A 453 10.82 69.56 -1.88
CA TYR A 453 10.84 70.91 -1.30
C TYR A 453 12.24 71.41 -0.92
N VAL A 454 13.17 70.51 -0.52
CA VAL A 454 14.58 70.87 -0.25
C VAL A 454 15.38 71.04 -1.56
N SER A 455 14.96 70.41 -2.65
CA SER A 455 15.52 70.64 -3.99
C SER A 455 15.12 72.00 -4.56
N ASP A 456 13.84 72.40 -4.40
CA ASP A 456 13.33 73.67 -4.92
C ASP A 456 13.84 74.91 -4.16
N VAL A 457 14.27 74.74 -2.89
CA VAL A 457 14.90 75.82 -2.10
C VAL A 457 16.40 75.96 -2.40
N SER A 458 17.04 74.93 -2.97
CA SER A 458 18.46 74.96 -3.34
C SER A 458 18.73 75.53 -4.75
N GLU A 459 17.68 75.77 -5.55
CA GLU A 459 17.81 76.30 -6.92
C GLU A 459 17.77 77.84 -7.02
N TYR A 460 17.61 78.55 -5.89
CA TYR A 460 17.59 80.02 -5.82
C TYR A 460 18.89 80.68 -5.33
N LEU A 461 19.96 79.91 -5.10
CA LEU A 461 21.29 80.45 -4.77
C LEU A 461 22.34 79.84 -5.69
N ASN A 462 22.32 80.28 -6.94
CA ASN A 462 23.41 80.05 -7.86
C ASN A 462 23.69 81.34 -8.64
N PRO A 463 24.84 82.01 -8.47
CA PRO A 463 25.36 82.90 -9.47
C PRO A 463 26.45 82.15 -10.24
N SER A 464 26.07 81.56 -11.37
CA SER A 464 27.01 81.29 -12.45
C SER A 464 27.10 82.54 -13.33
N SER A 465 28.25 83.19 -13.37
CA SER A 465 28.72 83.87 -14.57
C SER A 465 30.22 84.19 -14.50
N PRO A 466 30.88 84.39 -15.64
CA PRO A 466 31.88 83.46 -16.13
C PRO A 466 33.29 84.01 -15.98
N ARG A 467 34.30 83.15 -16.17
CA ARG A 467 35.72 83.54 -16.22
C ARG A 467 35.95 84.62 -17.28
N ASP A 468 36.46 85.77 -16.85
CA ASP A 468 37.09 86.78 -17.69
C ASP A 468 38.62 86.71 -17.49
N PRO A 469 39.45 86.58 -18.55
CA PRO A 469 40.87 86.26 -18.42
C PRO A 469 41.73 87.54 -18.47
N TYR A 470 41.55 88.47 -17.54
CA TYR A 470 42.50 89.56 -17.28
C TYR A 470 42.29 90.03 -15.84
N LEU A 471 43.39 90.10 -15.06
CA LEU A 471 43.57 90.71 -13.72
C LEU A 471 44.08 89.74 -12.64
N GLU A 472 45.34 89.31 -12.78
CA GLU A 472 46.26 89.52 -11.67
C GLU A 472 46.80 90.96 -11.82
N ARG A 473 46.41 91.87 -10.92
CA ARG A 473 47.21 93.05 -10.61
C ARG A 473 46.78 93.68 -9.29
N GLU A 474 47.76 93.67 -8.39
CA GLU A 474 48.05 94.68 -7.36
C GLU A 474 47.16 94.77 -6.11
N LEU A 475 47.84 94.51 -4.99
CA LEU A 475 47.71 94.99 -3.61
C LEU A 475 46.68 94.33 -2.69
#